data_AF-A0A8C9QBI7-F1
#
_entry.id   AF-A0A8C9QBI7-F1
#
_cell.length_a   1.000
_cell.length_b   1.000
_cell.length_c   1.000
_cell.angle_alpha   90.00
_cell.angle_beta   90.00
_cell.angle_gamma   90.00
#
_symmetry.space_group_name_H-M   'P 1'
#
loop_
_entity.id
_entity.type
_entity.pdbx_description
1 polymer ?
#
loop_
_entity_poly.entity_id
_entity_poly.type
_entity_poly.pdbx_seq_one_letter_code
_entity_poly.pdbx_strand_id
1 'polypeptide(L)'
;MFDLALDALATRGRLIVIGFISGYQSPAGLSPVKAATLPAKLLKKSASVQGFFLNHYLSKHPAAMKHLLKLQASGDLVCEVDLGDLSPGGRFTGLDSVFRAVDYMYMGKNTGKIVVELPHSVNSKL
;
A
#
# COMPACT_ATOMS: atom_id res chain seq x y z
N MET A 1 4.65 -5.92 -13.29
CA MET A 1 3.40 -6.29 -12.59
C MET A 1 2.16 -5.92 -13.39
N PHE A 2 1.98 -4.65 -13.78
CA PHE A 2 0.80 -4.18 -14.54
C PHE A 2 0.51 -5.00 -15.81
N ASP A 3 1.51 -5.16 -16.68
CA ASP A 3 1.35 -5.88 -17.95
C ASP A 3 0.88 -7.34 -17.74
N LEU A 4 1.46 -8.02 -16.74
CA LEU A 4 1.08 -9.40 -16.40
C LEU A 4 -0.35 -9.47 -15.86
N ALA A 5 -0.72 -8.56 -14.96
CA ALA A 5 -2.08 -8.51 -14.41
C ALA A 5 -3.13 -8.24 -15.50
N LEU A 6 -2.81 -7.38 -16.47
CA LEU A 6 -3.67 -7.11 -17.63
C LEU A 6 -3.88 -8.37 -18.48
N ASP A 7 -2.81 -9.11 -18.77
CA ASP A 7 -2.89 -10.33 -19.58
C ASP A 7 -3.67 -11.45 -18.90
N ALA A 8 -3.56 -11.52 -17.56
CA ALA A 8 -4.23 -12.49 -16.71
C ALA A 8 -5.74 -12.22 -16.50
N LEU A 9 -6.29 -11.08 -16.95
CA LEU A 9 -7.71 -10.78 -16.75
C LEU A 9 -8.59 -11.86 -17.38
N ALA A 10 -9.58 -12.36 -16.62
CA ALA A 10 -10.66 -13.17 -17.17
C ALA A 10 -11.58 -12.31 -18.06
N THR A 11 -12.48 -12.95 -18.80
CA THR A 11 -13.58 -12.23 -19.47
C THR A 11 -14.39 -11.47 -18.41
N ARG A 12 -14.61 -10.16 -18.61
CA ARG A 12 -15.19 -9.20 -17.64
C ARG A 12 -14.35 -8.92 -16.40
N GLY A 13 -13.07 -9.30 -16.43
CA GLY A 13 -12.12 -9.02 -15.35
C GLY A 13 -11.93 -7.51 -15.12
N ARG A 14 -11.55 -7.16 -13.89
CA ARG A 14 -11.30 -5.77 -13.50
C ARG A 14 -9.92 -5.66 -12.85
N LEU A 15 -9.07 -4.82 -13.41
CA LEU A 15 -7.81 -4.42 -12.80
C LEU A 15 -8.03 -3.05 -12.14
N ILE A 16 -7.92 -3.00 -10.81
CA ILE A 16 -8.03 -1.74 -10.06
C ILE A 16 -6.60 -1.20 -9.83
N VAL A 17 -6.32 0.00 -10.32
CA VAL A 17 -5.05 0.68 -10.11
C VAL A 17 -5.12 1.40 -8.77
N ILE A 18 -4.50 0.79 -7.75
CA ILE A 18 -4.32 1.37 -6.41
C ILE A 18 -3.02 2.20 -6.36
N GLY A 19 -1.98 1.74 -7.07
CA GLY A 19 -0.68 2.38 -7.10
C GLY A 19 0.27 1.63 -8.03
N PHE A 20 1.50 2.13 -8.12
CA PHE A 20 2.54 1.61 -9.03
C PHE A 20 3.93 1.89 -8.42
N ILE A 21 4.14 1.37 -7.21
CA ILE A 21 5.31 1.67 -6.35
C ILE A 21 6.67 1.49 -7.03
N SER A 22 6.78 0.58 -8.01
CA SER A 22 7.98 0.37 -8.81
C SER A 22 8.44 1.61 -9.60
N GLY A 23 7.59 2.62 -9.77
CA GLY A 23 7.90 3.87 -10.46
C GLY A 23 8.21 5.05 -9.55
N TYR A 24 7.90 5.00 -8.25
CA TYR A 24 7.90 6.20 -7.40
C TYR A 24 9.28 6.81 -7.18
N GLN A 25 10.35 6.01 -7.16
CA GLN A 25 11.72 6.50 -7.04
C GLN A 25 12.31 6.98 -8.38
N SER A 26 11.60 6.81 -9.49
CA SER A 26 12.04 7.36 -10.78
C SER A 26 11.83 8.89 -10.80
N PRO A 27 12.60 9.64 -11.60
CA PRO A 27 12.43 11.09 -11.70
C PRO A 27 11.01 11.54 -12.08
N ALA A 28 10.31 10.75 -12.90
CA ALA A 28 8.94 11.04 -13.31
C ALA A 28 7.87 10.49 -12.34
N GLY A 29 8.26 9.65 -11.37
CA GLY A 29 7.33 8.92 -10.50
C GLY A 29 6.50 7.84 -11.23
N LEU A 30 6.83 7.52 -12.48
CA LEU A 30 6.07 6.62 -13.35
C LEU A 30 6.84 5.33 -13.63
N SER A 31 6.12 4.23 -13.76
CA SER A 31 6.68 2.95 -14.18
C SER A 31 6.32 2.67 -15.64
N PRO A 32 7.29 2.29 -16.50
CA PRO A 32 7.00 1.99 -17.89
C PRO A 32 6.10 0.74 -18.00
N VAL A 33 5.13 0.79 -18.92
CA VAL A 33 4.18 -0.30 -19.19
C VAL A 33 3.95 -0.47 -20.69
N LYS A 34 3.62 -1.68 -21.14
CA LYS A 34 3.31 -1.99 -22.55
C LYS A 34 1.86 -1.66 -22.88
N ALA A 35 1.47 -0.40 -22.73
CA ALA A 35 0.09 0.05 -22.85
C ALA A 35 -0.44 0.19 -24.29
N ALA A 36 0.41 0.10 -25.32
CA ALA A 36 -0.01 0.30 -26.72
C ALA A 36 -1.14 -0.65 -27.17
N THR A 37 -1.20 -1.87 -26.61
CA THR A 37 -2.24 -2.86 -26.94
C THR A 37 -3.37 -2.92 -25.90
N LEU A 38 -3.36 -2.02 -24.91
CA LEU A 38 -4.31 -2.03 -23.79
C LEU A 38 -5.78 -1.99 -24.27
N PRO A 39 -6.22 -1.05 -25.15
CA PRO A 39 -7.62 -1.00 -25.56
C PRO A 39 -8.09 -2.30 -26.23
N ALA A 40 -7.25 -2.88 -27.10
CA ALA A 40 -7.56 -4.12 -27.79
C ALA A 40 -7.66 -5.32 -26.82
N LYS A 41 -6.76 -5.41 -25.84
CA LYS A 41 -6.79 -6.47 -24.80
C LYS A 41 -8.05 -6.38 -23.95
N LEU A 42 -8.44 -5.17 -23.54
CA LEU A 42 -9.66 -4.95 -22.77
C LEU A 42 -10.93 -5.27 -23.57
N LEU A 43 -11.01 -4.79 -24.82
CA LEU A 43 -12.13 -5.06 -25.70
C LEU A 43 -12.36 -6.57 -25.90
N LYS A 44 -11.30 -7.32 -26.23
CA LYS A 44 -11.39 -8.78 -26.45
C LYS A 44 -11.91 -9.53 -25.23
N LYS A 45 -11.61 -9.06 -24.03
CA LYS A 45 -12.04 -9.68 -22.76
C LYS A 45 -13.28 -9.02 -22.16
N SER A 46 -13.84 -7.97 -22.77
CA SER A 46 -14.85 -7.11 -22.13
C SER A 46 -14.44 -6.67 -20.71
N ALA A 47 -13.15 -6.42 -20.51
CA ALA A 47 -12.53 -6.16 -19.22
C ALA A 47 -12.31 -4.65 -18.99
N SER A 48 -11.94 -4.26 -17.76
CA SER A 48 -11.69 -2.86 -17.41
C SER A 48 -10.41 -2.65 -16.61
N VAL A 49 -9.81 -1.47 -16.78
CA VAL A 49 -8.80 -0.90 -15.87
C VAL A 49 -9.41 0.32 -15.20
N GLN A 50 -9.43 0.37 -13.87
CA GLN A 50 -10.09 1.42 -13.09
C GLN A 50 -9.13 2.03 -12.07
N GLY A 51 -8.93 3.35 -12.13
CA GLY A 51 -8.18 4.06 -11.10
C GLY A 51 -9.00 4.21 -9.81
N PHE A 52 -8.33 4.12 -8.66
CA PHE A 52 -8.89 4.42 -7.36
C PHE A 52 -7.97 5.39 -6.61
N PHE A 53 -8.54 6.51 -6.13
CA PHE A 53 -7.83 7.47 -5.31
C PHE A 53 -8.68 7.78 -4.07
N LEU A 54 -8.15 7.49 -2.88
CA LEU A 54 -8.91 7.48 -1.62
C LEU A 54 -9.67 8.80 -1.38
N ASN A 55 -9.06 9.93 -1.71
CA ASN A 55 -9.64 11.25 -1.46
C ASN A 55 -10.91 11.51 -2.30
N HIS A 56 -11.15 10.77 -3.38
CA HIS A 56 -12.40 10.85 -4.14
C HIS A 56 -13.57 10.07 -3.50
N TYR A 57 -13.31 9.28 -2.44
CA TYR A 57 -14.28 8.41 -1.79
C TYR A 57 -14.43 8.71 -0.29
N LEU A 58 -14.07 9.91 0.17
CA LEU A 58 -14.14 10.29 1.59
C LEU A 58 -15.56 10.17 2.18
N SER A 59 -16.60 10.31 1.36
CA SER A 59 -17.99 10.06 1.79
C SER A 59 -18.25 8.62 2.26
N LYS A 60 -17.41 7.67 1.85
CA LYS A 60 -17.47 6.25 2.27
C LYS A 60 -16.57 5.95 3.47
N HIS A 61 -15.63 6.83 3.79
CA HIS A 61 -14.60 6.60 4.80
C HIS A 61 -15.16 6.28 6.20
N PRO A 62 -16.15 7.01 6.76
CA PRO A 62 -16.65 6.74 8.11
C PRO A 62 -17.25 5.33 8.26
N ALA A 63 -18.03 4.90 7.26
CA ALA A 63 -18.65 3.56 7.26
C ALA A 63 -17.59 2.46 7.12
N ALA A 64 -16.62 2.65 6.23
CA ALA A 64 -15.51 1.72 6.05
C ALA A 64 -14.68 1.58 7.33
N MET A 65 -14.29 2.70 7.95
CA MET A 65 -13.48 2.70 9.17
C MET A 65 -14.19 2.03 10.33
N LYS A 66 -15.49 2.33 10.55
CA LYS A 66 -16.29 1.68 11.59
C LYS A 66 -16.33 0.16 11.42
N HIS A 67 -16.48 -0.31 10.19
CA HIS A 67 -16.51 -1.74 9.90
C HIS A 67 -15.15 -2.41 10.15
N LEU A 68 -14.06 -1.81 9.66
CA LEU A 68 -12.70 -2.33 9.86
C LEU A 68 -12.34 -2.41 11.35
N LEU A 69 -12.67 -1.39 12.15
CA LEU A 69 -12.46 -1.40 13.60
C LEU A 69 -13.25 -2.51 14.30
N LYS A 70 -14.49 -2.77 13.85
CA LYS A 70 -15.29 -3.88 14.39
C LYS A 70 -14.61 -5.23 14.12
N LEU A 71 -14.16 -5.47 12.89
CA LEU A 71 -13.48 -6.72 12.51
C LEU A 71 -12.14 -6.90 13.25
N GLN A 72 -11.41 -5.81 13.45
CA GLN A 72 -10.17 -5.83 14.24
C GLN A 72 -10.47 -6.17 15.70
N ALA A 73 -11.46 -5.52 16.32
CA ALA A 73 -11.83 -5.75 17.71
C ALA A 73 -12.40 -7.16 17.96
N SER A 74 -13.08 -7.76 16.98
CA SER A 74 -13.57 -9.14 17.06
C SER A 74 -12.50 -10.20 16.76
N GLY A 75 -11.34 -9.81 16.23
CA GLY A 75 -10.30 -10.75 15.78
C GLY A 75 -10.55 -11.37 14.40
N ASP A 76 -11.58 -10.91 13.67
CA ASP A 76 -11.90 -11.38 12.31
C ASP A 76 -10.98 -10.79 11.24
N LEU A 77 -10.18 -9.78 11.59
CA LEU A 77 -9.21 -9.15 10.71
C LEU A 77 -7.84 -9.09 11.39
N VAL A 78 -6.86 -9.76 10.77
CA VAL A 78 -5.44 -9.63 11.16
C VAL A 78 -4.94 -8.24 10.78
N CYS A 79 -4.46 -7.49 11.77
CA CYS A 79 -3.82 -6.20 11.58
C CYS A 79 -2.31 -6.33 11.82
N GLU A 80 -1.60 -6.89 10.84
CA GLU A 80 -0.16 -7.12 10.91
C GLU A 80 0.60 -5.79 10.93
N VAL A 81 1.47 -5.60 11.93
CA VAL A 81 2.27 -4.40 12.13
C VAL A 81 3.75 -4.77 12.09
N ASP A 82 4.49 -4.06 11.26
CA ASP A 82 5.94 -4.19 11.16
C ASP A 82 6.60 -2.98 11.83
N LEU A 83 7.13 -3.19 13.03
CA LEU A 83 7.85 -2.16 13.79
C LEU A 83 9.35 -2.16 13.48
N GLY A 84 9.80 -2.93 12.49
CA GLY A 84 11.21 -3.01 12.13
C GLY A 84 12.07 -3.76 13.13
N ASP A 85 11.47 -4.58 14.00
CA ASP A 85 12.21 -5.35 15.02
C ASP A 85 13.27 -6.27 14.37
N LEU A 86 13.02 -6.73 13.14
CA LEU A 86 13.94 -7.53 12.31
C LEU A 86 14.74 -6.70 11.29
N SER A 87 14.64 -5.37 11.33
CA SER A 87 15.33 -4.50 10.38
C SER A 87 16.81 -4.27 10.76
N PRO A 88 17.69 -3.99 9.79
CA PRO A 88 19.01 -3.47 10.08
C PRO A 88 18.92 -2.15 10.87
N GLY A 89 19.50 -2.14 12.09
CA GLY A 89 19.36 -1.02 13.03
C GLY A 89 18.19 -1.16 14.01
N GLY A 90 17.50 -2.30 14.01
CA GLY A 90 16.44 -2.64 14.94
C GLY A 90 15.19 -1.79 14.78
N ARG A 91 14.33 -1.89 15.80
CA ARG A 91 13.01 -1.25 15.86
C ARG A 91 13.00 0.20 15.36
N PHE A 92 11.93 0.57 14.66
CA PHE A 92 11.70 1.94 14.21
C PHE A 92 11.15 2.78 15.36
N THR A 93 12.07 3.40 16.10
CA THR A 93 11.75 4.27 17.24
C THR A 93 12.27 5.69 16.98
N GLY A 94 11.41 6.70 17.21
CA GLY A 94 11.71 8.11 17.00
C GLY A 94 11.60 8.54 15.54
N LEU A 95 11.43 9.85 15.31
CA LEU A 95 11.23 10.41 13.96
C LEU A 95 12.42 10.13 13.03
N ASP A 96 13.64 10.08 13.57
CA ASP A 96 14.84 9.77 12.77
C ASP A 96 14.81 8.36 12.18
N SER A 97 14.04 7.43 12.77
CA SER A 97 13.89 6.09 12.21
C SER A 97 12.99 6.02 10.96
N VAL A 98 12.25 7.09 10.64
CA VAL A 98 11.40 7.16 9.44
C VAL A 98 12.23 6.95 8.17
N PHE A 99 13.46 7.49 8.11
CA PHE A 99 14.34 7.30 6.95
C PHE A 99 14.63 5.82 6.71
N ARG A 100 15.04 5.09 7.75
CA ARG A 100 15.27 3.64 7.67
C ARG A 100 13.98 2.88 7.33
N ALA A 101 12.85 3.29 7.89
CA ALA A 101 11.56 2.65 7.64
C ALA A 101 11.12 2.80 6.17
N VAL A 102 11.38 3.96 5.55
CA VAL A 102 11.13 4.19 4.12
C VAL A 102 12.07 3.34 3.26
N ASP A 103 13.35 3.27 3.59
CA ASP A 103 14.30 2.41 2.88
C ASP A 103 13.88 0.94 2.98
N TYR A 104 13.48 0.49 4.16
CA TYR A 104 13.00 -0.87 4.42
C TYR A 104 11.78 -1.25 3.56
N MET A 105 10.86 -0.30 3.36
CA MET A 105 9.72 -0.45 2.43
C MET A 105 10.18 -0.64 0.99
N TYR A 106 11.09 0.23 0.50
CA TYR A 106 11.56 0.18 -0.88
C TYR A 106 12.48 -1.01 -1.16
N MET A 107 13.12 -1.56 -0.12
CA MET A 107 13.84 -2.84 -0.19
C MET A 107 12.90 -4.06 -0.19
N GLY A 108 11.58 -3.85 -0.03
CA GLY A 108 10.57 -4.91 -0.03
C GLY A 108 10.71 -5.88 1.15
N LYS A 109 11.15 -5.38 2.31
CA LYS A 109 11.47 -6.22 3.47
C LYS A 109 10.33 -6.39 4.47
N ASN A 110 9.34 -5.48 4.44
CA ASN A 110 8.28 -5.49 5.44
C ASN A 110 7.24 -6.60 5.21
N THR A 111 6.71 -7.14 6.30
CA THR A 111 5.48 -7.95 6.30
C THR A 111 4.44 -7.23 7.14
N GLY A 112 3.36 -6.76 6.50
CA GLY A 112 2.35 -5.94 7.16
C GLY A 112 2.63 -4.44 7.07
N LYS A 113 1.95 -3.65 7.93
CA LYS A 113 2.03 -2.19 7.91
C LYS A 113 3.26 -1.71 8.69
N ILE A 114 4.18 -1.04 8.00
CA ILE A 114 5.29 -0.35 8.66
C ILE A 114 4.74 0.76 9.56
N VAL A 115 5.15 0.73 10.83
CA VAL A 115 4.83 1.73 11.85
C VAL A 115 6.12 2.19 12.52
N VAL A 116 6.22 3.50 12.76
CA VAL A 116 7.29 4.09 13.57
C VAL A 116 6.72 4.46 14.93
N GLU A 117 7.36 3.98 15.98
CA GLU A 117 6.97 4.28 17.36
C GLU A 117 7.57 5.61 17.81
N LEU A 118 6.76 6.48 18.39
CA LEU A 118 7.21 7.69 19.06
C LEU A 118 6.97 7.51 20.58
N PRO A 119 7.94 6.95 21.31
CA PRO A 119 7.78 6.70 22.73
C PRO A 119 7.71 8.04 23.49
N HIS A 120 6.93 8.08 24.55
CA HIS A 120 6.84 9.24 25.43
C HIS A 120 8.22 9.54 26.05
N SER A 121 8.60 10.81 26.14
CA SER A 121 9.80 11.22 26.86
C SER A 121 9.61 10.90 28.35
N VAL A 122 10.42 10.00 28.89
CA VAL A 122 10.54 9.82 30.35
C VAL A 122 11.34 10.99 30.90
N ASN A 123 10.71 12.17 30.98
CA ASN A 123 11.24 13.34 31.69
C ASN A 123 10.07 14.07 32.37
N SER A 124 9.35 13.37 33.25
CA SER A 124 8.75 14.04 34.42
C SER A 124 9.80 14.06 35.51
N LYS A 125 10.65 15.08 35.49
CA LYS A 125 11.31 15.55 36.71
C LYS A 125 10.34 16.55 37.36
N LEU A 126 9.50 16.04 38.25
CA LEU A 126 8.88 16.77 39.34
C LEU A 126 9.35 16.12 40.64
#